data_AF-A0A1E8EY52-F1
#
_entry.id   AF-A0A1E8EY52-F1
#
_cell.length_a   1.000
_cell.length_b   1.000
_cell.length_c   1.000
_cell.angle_alpha   90.00
_cell.angle_beta   90.00
_cell.angle_gamma   90.00
#
_symmetry.space_group_name_H-M   'P 1'
#
loop_
_entity.id
_entity.type
_entity.pdbx_description
1 polymer ?
#
loop_
_entity_poly.entity_id
_entity_poly.type
_entity_poly.pdbx_seq_one_letter_code
_entity_poly.pdbx_strand_id
1 'polypeptide(L)' 'MKLSNKEEGYVVRQNENFPDRPVVRILGNTYSSSFYEIDLLKNPNIVIESII' A
#
# COMPACT_ATOMS: atom_id res chain seq x y z
N MET A 1 -3.98 -7.17 1.49
CA MET A 1 -4.12 -6.77 0.06
C MET A 1 -2.77 -6.89 -0.62
N LYS A 2 -2.75 -7.17 -1.91
CA LYS A 2 -1.53 -7.37 -2.70
C LYS A 2 -1.32 -6.26 -3.72
N LEU A 3 -0.10 -5.75 -3.79
CA LEU A 3 0.33 -4.74 -4.76
C LEU A 3 1.11 -5.38 -5.93
N SER A 4 1.12 -4.71 -7.08
CA SER A 4 1.83 -5.17 -8.29
C SER A 4 3.34 -5.28 -8.14
N ASN A 5 3.91 -4.67 -7.12
CA ASN A 5 5.32 -4.78 -6.75
C ASN A 5 5.62 -5.99 -5.84
N LYS A 6 4.66 -6.91 -5.67
CA LYS A 6 4.73 -8.12 -4.80
C LYS A 6 4.72 -7.83 -3.29
N GLU A 7 4.49 -6.58 -2.90
CA GLU A 7 4.34 -6.22 -1.50
C GLU A 7 2.91 -6.42 -1.04
N GLU A 8 2.76 -6.73 0.25
CA GLU A 8 1.48 -6.95 0.88
C GLU A 8 1.29 -5.97 2.02
N GLY A 9 0.08 -5.44 2.11
CA GLY A 9 -0.25 -4.44 3.11
C GLY A 9 -1.74 -4.20 3.24
N TYR A 10 -2.05 -3.15 3.99
CA TYR A 10 -3.40 -2.71 4.25
C TYR A 10 -3.52 -1.20 4.12
N VAL A 11 -4.70 -0.74 3.74
CA VAL A 11 -5.00 0.69 3.60
C VAL A 11 -5.06 1.33 4.99
N VAL A 12 -4.27 2.38 5.18
CA VAL A 12 -4.27 3.17 6.43
C VAL A 12 -4.93 4.53 6.26
N ARG A 13 -4.99 5.05 5.03
CA ARG A 13 -5.59 6.35 4.73
C ARG A 13 -6.06 6.39 3.28
N GLN A 14 -7.20 7.04 3.06
CA GLN A 14 -7.71 7.35 1.73
C GLN A 14 -7.24 8.75 1.31
N ASN A 15 -6.80 8.92 0.07
CA ASN A 15 -6.49 10.24 -0.46
C ASN A 15 -7.78 10.99 -0.82
N GLU A 16 -7.90 12.25 -0.40
CA GLU A 16 -9.07 13.07 -0.73
C GLU A 16 -9.21 13.22 -2.24
N ASN A 17 -10.43 13.02 -2.76
CA ASN A 17 -10.77 12.99 -4.18
C ASN A 17 -10.17 11.83 -5.00
N PHE A 18 -9.36 10.94 -4.41
CA PHE A 18 -8.73 9.80 -5.08
C PHE A 18 -8.92 8.50 -4.29
N PRO A 19 -10.16 7.98 -4.18
CA PRO A 19 -10.46 6.76 -3.41
C PRO A 19 -9.79 5.50 -3.97
N ASP A 20 -9.45 5.50 -5.27
CA ASP A 20 -8.77 4.38 -5.94
C ASP A 20 -7.25 4.38 -5.71
N ARG A 21 -6.71 5.44 -5.10
CA ARG A 21 -5.28 5.58 -4.81
C ARG A 21 -5.04 5.83 -3.34
N PRO A 22 -5.31 4.85 -2.46
CA PRO A 22 -5.08 5.00 -1.02
C PRO A 22 -3.58 5.05 -0.67
N VAL A 23 -3.33 5.37 0.60
CA VAL A 23 -2.04 5.14 1.27
C VAL A 23 -2.07 3.77 1.94
N VAL A 24 -1.09 2.95 1.59
CA VAL A 24 -0.97 1.54 2.01
C VAL A 24 0.21 1.40 2.95
N ARG A 25 0.03 0.76 4.10
CA ARG A 25 1.13 0.40 4.99
C ARG A 25 1.60 -1.01 4.70
N ILE A 26 2.88 -1.14 4.43
CA ILE A 26 3.58 -2.42 4.25
C ILE A 26 4.30 -2.75 5.55
N LEU A 27 4.05 -3.96 6.06
CA LEU A 27 4.76 -4.49 7.22
C LEU A 27 6.08 -5.10 6.73
N GLY A 28 7.20 -4.68 7.29
CA GLY A 28 8.50 -5.25 7.00
C GLY A 28 8.65 -6.68 7.54
N ASN A 29 9.79 -7.30 7.23
CA ASN A 29 10.08 -8.67 7.65
C ASN A 29 9.92 -8.88 9.16
N THR A 30 9.50 -10.09 9.53
CA THR A 30 9.11 -10.60 10.86
C THR A 30 10.07 -10.27 12.02
N TYR A 31 11.32 -9.91 11.73
CA TYR A 31 12.34 -9.60 12.73
C TYR A 31 12.44 -8.12 13.09
N SER A 32 11.89 -7.23 12.27
CA SER A 32 11.96 -5.80 12.50
C SER A 32 10.54 -5.26 12.51
N SER A 33 10.10 -4.65 13.61
CA SER A 33 8.81 -3.93 13.72
C SER A 33 8.75 -2.67 12.84
N SER A 34 9.51 -2.66 11.75
CA SER A 34 9.62 -1.60 10.79
C SER A 34 8.46 -1.74 9.81
N PHE A 35 7.76 -0.65 9.59
CA PHE A 35 6.78 -0.51 8.53
C PHE A 35 7.14 0.71 7.71
N TYR A 36 6.64 0.75 6.48
CA TYR A 36 6.65 1.95 5.66
C TYR A 36 5.31 2.10 4.98
N GLU A 37 5.04 3.31 4.54
CA GLU A 37 3.79 3.67 3.87
C GLU A 37 4.08 4.05 2.42
N ILE A 38 3.22 3.57 1.53
CA ILE A 38 3.25 3.86 0.11
C ILE A 38 1.99 4.62 -0.22
N ASP A 39 2.17 5.84 -0.70
CA ASP A 39 1.10 6.64 -1.27
C ASP A 39 0.96 6.28 -2.76
N LEU A 40 -0.13 5.59 -3.13
CA LEU A 40 -0.39 5.18 -4.51
C LEU A 40 -0.71 6.37 -5.43
N LEU A 41 -1.03 7.54 -4.87
CA LEU A 41 -1.18 8.78 -5.65
C LEU A 41 0.18 9.30 -6.11
N LYS A 42 1.22 9.15 -5.29
CA LYS A 42 2.60 9.52 -5.62
C LYS A 42 3.35 8.47 -6.41
N ASN A 43 2.87 7.21 -6.40
CA ASN A 43 3.49 6.07 -7.06
C ASN A 43 2.54 5.47 -8.11
N PRO A 44 2.35 6.13 -9.27
CA PRO A 44 1.32 5.74 -10.24
C PRO A 44 1.58 4.38 -10.93
N ASN A 45 2.79 3.85 -10.83
CA ASN A 45 3.17 2.54 -11.41
C ASN A 45 2.80 1.35 -10.51
N ILE A 46 2.38 1.60 -9.27
CA ILE A 46 1.98 0.57 -8.31
C ILE A 46 0.46 0.53 -8.29
N VAL A 47 -0.11 -0.64 -8.54
CA VAL A 47 -1.56 -0.87 -8.53
C VAL A 47 -1.91 -1.98 -7.56
N ILE A 48 -3.15 -1.96 -7.08
CA ILE A 48 -3.70 -3.02 -6.23
C ILE A 48 -4.08 -4.19 -7.15
N GLU A 49 -3.41 -5.33 -7.00
CA GLU A 49 -3.72 -6.53 -7.80
C GLU A 49 -4.88 -7.33 -7.21
N SER A 50 -4.98 -7.36 -5.88
CA SER A 50 -5.99 -8.18 -5.19
C SER A 50 -6.26 -7.67 -3.77
N ILE A 51 -7.53 -7.75 -3.38
CA ILE A 51 -8.00 -7.58 -2.01
C ILE A 51 -8.35 -8.99 -1.52
N ILE A 52 -7.80 -9.36 -0.37
CA ILE A 52 -8.00 -10.65 0.32
C ILE A 52 -8.77 -10.35 1.60
#